data_AF-A0A943QTM2-F1
#
_entry.id   AF-A0A943QTM2-F1
#
_cell.length_a   1.000
_cell.length_b   1.000
_cell.length_c   1.000
_cell.angle_alpha   90.00
_cell.angle_beta   90.00
_cell.angle_gamma   90.00
#
_symmetry.space_group_name_H-M   'P 1'
#
loop_
_entity.id
_entity.type
_entity.pdbx_description
1 polymer ?
#
loop_
_entity_poly.entity_id
_entity_poly.type
_entity_poly.pdbx_seq_one_letter_code
_entity_poly.pdbx_strand_id
1 'polypeptide(L)'
;LKSLQLLAQNYLHDRHSKRFSVVLNVRDYLEQRTETLIDLAEKTAAKVKETGREYVMDPMTNSERKIIHKALSQIEGVESHSEGDDPNRYVVVTKV
;
A
#
# COMPACT_ATOMS: atom_id res chain seq x y z
N LEU A 1 -15.18 3.19 -8.15
CA LEU A 1 -14.35 4.40 -7.94
C LEU A 1 -13.79 4.96 -9.25
N LYS A 2 -13.15 4.16 -10.11
CA LYS A 2 -12.67 4.59 -11.45
C LYS A 2 -13.76 5.18 -12.36
N SER A 3 -14.99 4.70 -12.24
CA SER A 3 -16.12 5.10 -13.10
C SER A 3 -16.55 6.55 -12.90
N LEU A 4 -16.47 7.09 -11.67
CA LEU A 4 -16.84 8.48 -11.38
C LEU A 4 -15.78 9.46 -11.90
N GLN A 5 -14.50 9.09 -11.77
CA GLN A 5 -13.38 9.86 -12.29
C GLN A 5 -13.45 9.98 -13.82
N LEU A 6 -13.82 8.89 -14.51
CA LEU A 6 -13.95 8.88 -15.97
C LEU A 6 -15.12 9.76 -16.45
N LEU A 7 -16.25 9.70 -15.74
CA LEU A 7 -17.43 10.55 -16.02
C LEU A 7 -17.13 12.03 -15.79
N ALA A 8 -16.44 12.37 -14.69
CA ALA A 8 -16.02 13.73 -14.40
C ALA A 8 -15.04 14.26 -15.44
N GLN A 9 -14.09 13.45 -15.90
CA GLN A 9 -13.16 13.82 -16.97
C GLN A 9 -13.89 14.07 -18.30
N ASN A 10 -14.81 13.19 -18.69
CA ASN A 10 -15.57 13.35 -19.93
C ASN A 10 -16.47 14.59 -19.91
N TYR A 11 -17.15 14.85 -18.78
CA TYR A 11 -18.01 16.02 -18.62
C TYR A 11 -17.23 17.35 -18.71
N LEU A 12 -16.00 17.38 -18.20
CA LEU A 12 -15.14 18.57 -18.26
C LEU A 12 -14.47 18.76 -19.63
N HIS A 13 -14.31 17.69 -20.41
CA HIS A 13 -13.74 17.75 -21.76
C HIS A 13 -14.68 18.41 -22.77
N ASP A 14 -16.00 18.27 -22.59
CA ASP A 14 -17.02 18.74 -23.53
C ASP A 14 -17.23 20.27 -23.54
N ARG A 15 -16.81 20.98 -22.48
CA ARG A 15 -17.08 22.42 -22.33
C ARG A 15 -15.90 23.37 -22.50
N HIS A 16 -14.66 22.88 -22.53
CA HIS A 16 -13.50 23.75 -22.70
C HIS A 16 -12.42 23.10 -23.58
N SER A 17 -12.16 23.71 -24.74
CA SER A 17 -11.03 23.46 -25.66
C SER A 17 -9.65 23.80 -25.05
N LYS A 18 -9.45 23.57 -23.76
CA LYS A 18 -8.16 23.67 -23.09
C LYS A 18 -7.99 22.42 -22.24
N ARG A 19 -6.96 21.62 -22.54
CA ARG A 19 -6.60 20.41 -21.81
C ARG A 19 -6.32 20.73 -20.33
N PHE A 20 -7.34 20.67 -19.49
CA PHE A 20 -7.16 20.67 -18.04
C PHE A 20 -7.13 19.22 -17.57
N SER A 21 -5.96 18.77 -17.11
CA SER A 21 -5.85 17.49 -16.40
C SER A 21 -6.37 17.68 -14.98
N VAL A 22 -7.64 17.36 -14.74
CA VAL A 22 -8.22 17.37 -13.41
C VAL A 22 -7.82 16.08 -12.70
N VAL A 23 -6.82 16.18 -11.82
CA VAL A 23 -6.50 15.14 -10.84
C VAL A 23 -7.46 15.34 -9.67
N LEU A 24 -8.53 14.53 -9.62
CA LEU A 24 -9.40 14.46 -8.46
C LEU A 24 -8.60 13.80 -7.32
N ASN A 25 -7.99 14.64 -6.50
CA ASN A 25 -7.20 14.20 -5.36
C ASN A 25 -8.17 13.70 -4.28
N VAL A 26 -8.43 12.38 -4.23
CA VAL A 26 -9.06 11.73 -3.07
C VAL A 26 -8.01 11.68 -1.96
N ARG A 27 -7.71 12.85 -1.40
CA ARG A 27 -6.51 13.08 -0.58
C ARG A 27 -6.51 12.22 0.70
N ASP A 28 -7.68 11.81 1.17
CA ASP A 28 -7.81 10.98 2.38
C ASP A 28 -7.67 9.48 2.11
N TYR A 29 -7.98 8.97 0.90
CA TYR A 29 -7.95 7.52 0.66
C TYR A 29 -6.52 6.97 0.64
N LEU A 30 -5.61 7.67 -0.03
CA LEU A 30 -4.20 7.26 -0.08
C LEU A 30 -3.54 7.37 1.30
N GLU A 31 -3.89 8.41 2.05
CA GLU A 31 -3.40 8.63 3.41
C GLU A 31 -3.92 7.55 4.35
N GLN A 32 -5.25 7.34 4.40
CA GLN A 32 -5.87 6.26 5.19
C GLN A 32 -5.36 4.87 4.81
N ARG A 33 -5.15 4.63 3.50
CA ARG A 33 -4.60 3.35 3.03
C ARG A 33 -3.16 3.17 3.51
N THR A 34 -2.37 4.22 3.50
CA THR A 34 -0.98 4.20 4.00
C THR A 34 -0.97 3.93 5.50
N GLU A 35 -1.79 4.61 6.29
CA GLU A 35 -1.93 4.38 7.73
C GLU A 35 -2.34 2.93 8.02
N THR A 36 -3.30 2.39 7.27
CA THR A 36 -3.74 0.99 7.40
C THR A 36 -2.59 0.00 7.16
N LEU A 37 -1.72 0.28 6.19
CA LEU A 37 -0.57 -0.59 5.89
C LEU A 37 0.51 -0.51 6.98
N ILE A 38 0.70 0.67 7.59
CA ILE A 38 1.62 0.85 8.71
C ILE A 38 1.09 0.08 9.94
N ASP A 39 -0.19 0.23 10.28
CA ASP A 39 -0.82 -0.50 11.38
C ASP A 39 -0.77 -2.03 11.17
N LEU A 40 -0.97 -2.50 9.93
CA LEU A 40 -0.79 -3.91 9.57
C LEU A 40 0.65 -4.37 9.83
N ALA A 41 1.65 -3.59 9.42
CA ALA A 41 3.05 -3.91 9.63
C ALA A 41 3.40 -4.01 11.13
N GLU A 42 2.94 -3.05 11.94
CA GLU A 42 3.17 -3.03 13.39
C GLU A 42 2.54 -4.25 14.09
N LYS A 43 1.28 -4.56 13.77
CA LYS A 43 0.57 -5.73 14.32
C LYS A 43 1.24 -7.04 13.94
N THR A 44 1.63 -7.18 12.68
CA THR A 44 2.35 -8.37 12.20
C THR A 44 3.69 -8.51 12.90
N ALA A 45 4.46 -7.43 13.03
CA ALA A 45 5.74 -7.45 13.73
C ALA A 45 5.58 -7.87 15.20
N ALA A 46 4.60 -7.33 15.91
CA ALA A 46 4.30 -7.72 17.29
C ALA A 46 3.98 -9.22 17.40
N LYS A 47 3.14 -9.73 16.49
CA LYS A 47 2.78 -11.15 16.45
C LYS A 47 3.95 -12.07 16.13
N VAL A 48 4.82 -11.69 15.20
CA VAL A 48 6.03 -12.44 14.83
C VAL A 48 7.02 -12.46 16.01
N LYS A 49 7.17 -11.34 16.73
CA LYS A 49 8.03 -11.28 17.93
C LYS A 49 7.55 -12.20 19.04
N GLU A 50 6.24 -12.22 19.29
CA GLU A 50 5.59 -13.02 20.32
C GLU A 50 5.63 -14.51 19.98
N THR A 51 5.21 -14.88 18.77
CA THR A 51 5.08 -16.28 18.36
C THR A 51 6.39 -16.90 17.90
N GLY A 52 7.35 -16.08 17.45
CA GLY A 52 8.59 -16.53 16.80
C GLY A 52 8.38 -17.20 15.44
N ARG A 53 7.16 -17.18 14.90
CA ARG A 53 6.83 -17.76 13.59
C ARG A 53 6.81 -16.67 12.55
N GLU A 54 7.28 -16.99 11.35
CA GLU A 54 7.18 -16.10 10.19
C GLU A 54 5.72 -15.81 9.83
N TYR A 55 5.49 -14.64 9.26
CA TYR A 55 4.18 -14.22 8.76
C TYR A 55 4.28 -13.83 7.30
N VAL A 56 3.44 -14.46 6.47
CA VAL A 56 3.31 -14.18 5.04
C VAL A 56 2.12 -13.23 4.84
N MET A 57 2.37 -12.06 4.28
CA MET A 57 1.31 -11.10 3.95
C MET A 57 0.64 -11.43 2.62
N ASP A 58 -0.55 -10.87 2.39
CA ASP A 58 -1.21 -10.94 1.09
C ASP A 58 -0.39 -10.20 0.00
N PRO A 59 -0.46 -10.64 -1.27
CA PRO A 59 0.14 -9.92 -2.39
C PRO A 59 -0.35 -8.48 -2.50
N MET A 60 0.57 -7.56 -2.78
CA MET A 60 0.26 -6.12 -2.84
C MET A 60 1.15 -5.40 -3.85
N THR A 61 0.77 -4.17 -4.21
CA THR A 61 1.50 -3.39 -5.22
C THR A 61 2.92 -3.03 -4.73
N ASN A 62 3.83 -2.74 -5.66
CA ASN A 62 5.20 -2.31 -5.34
C ASN A 62 5.21 -1.11 -4.37
N SER A 63 4.31 -0.13 -4.55
CA SER A 63 4.18 1.01 -3.66
C SER A 63 3.77 0.62 -2.24
N GLU A 64 2.80 -0.30 -2.10
CA GLU A 64 2.36 -0.78 -0.79
C GLU A 64 3.47 -1.59 -0.10
N ARG A 65 4.18 -2.47 -0.83
CA ARG A 65 5.33 -3.20 -0.27
C ARG A 65 6.42 -2.28 0.25
N LYS A 66 6.73 -1.20 -0.47
CA LYS A 66 7.71 -0.19 -0.01
C LYS A 66 7.29 0.48 1.29
N ILE A 67 6.01 0.78 1.47
CA ILE A 67 5.47 1.34 2.71
C ILE A 67 5.67 0.35 3.85
N ILE A 68 5.29 -0.91 3.66
CA ILE A 68 5.44 -1.96 4.67
C ILE A 68 6.92 -2.19 5.03
N HIS A 69 7.79 -2.36 4.04
CA HIS A 69 9.23 -2.55 4.30
C HIS A 69 9.82 -1.38 5.09
N LYS A 70 9.45 -0.14 4.75
CA LYS A 70 9.89 1.04 5.48
C LYS A 70 9.36 1.07 6.92
N ALA A 71 8.11 0.68 7.14
CA ALA A 71 7.54 0.61 8.49
C ALA A 71 8.23 -0.47 9.33
N LEU A 72 8.38 -1.68 8.78
CA LEU A 72 9.04 -2.80 9.46
C LEU A 72 10.52 -2.53 9.75
N SER A 73 11.23 -1.79 8.89
CA SER A 73 12.65 -1.47 9.11
C SER A 73 12.89 -0.55 10.32
N GLN A 74 11.85 0.09 10.87
CA GLN A 74 11.94 0.90 12.09
C GLN A 74 11.69 0.06 13.36
N ILE A 75 11.30 -1.20 13.22
CA ILE A 75 10.92 -2.08 14.33
C ILE A 75 12.05 -3.08 14.57
N GLU A 76 12.77 -2.92 15.68
CA GLU A 76 13.85 -3.85 16.06
C GLU A 76 13.33 -5.26 16.33
N GLY A 77 14.10 -6.31 16.02
CA GLY A 77 13.74 -7.71 16.32
C GLY A 77 12.81 -8.37 15.30
N VAL A 78 12.57 -7.72 14.15
CA VAL A 78 11.97 -8.34 12.97
C VAL A 78 12.73 -7.92 11.71
N GLU A 79 12.69 -8.76 10.69
CA GLU A 79 13.20 -8.48 9.35
C GLU A 79 12.09 -8.73 8.33
N SER A 80 12.23 -8.15 7.14
CA SER A 80 11.26 -8.34 6.06
C SER A 80 11.94 -8.49 4.71
N HIS A 81 11.42 -9.40 3.90
CA HIS A 81 11.86 -9.62 2.52
C HIS A 81 10.66 -9.87 1.61
N SER A 82 10.81 -9.58 0.32
CA SER A 82 9.75 -9.79 -0.67
C SER A 82 9.98 -11.08 -1.45
N GLU A 83 8.97 -11.94 -1.54
CA GLU A 83 9.00 -13.20 -2.29
C GLU A 83 7.90 -13.25 -3.37
N GLY A 84 8.11 -14.09 -4.39
CA GLY A 84 7.23 -14.24 -5.54
C GLY A 84 7.47 -13.22 -6.67
N ASP A 85 6.67 -13.32 -7.73
CA ASP A 85 6.72 -12.47 -8.92
C ASP A 85 5.47 -11.59 -9.02
N ASP A 86 5.63 -10.36 -9.53
CA ASP A 86 4.49 -9.48 -9.77
C ASP A 86 3.50 -10.13 -10.75
N PRO A 87 2.18 -10.09 -10.51
CA PRO A 87 1.47 -9.30 -9.48
C PRO A 87 1.28 -10.01 -8.13
N ASN A 88 1.72 -11.26 -8.00
CA ASN A 88 1.52 -12.10 -6.80
C ASN A 88 2.67 -11.96 -5.79
N ARG A 89 3.46 -10.88 -5.89
CA ARG A 89 4.60 -10.66 -5.03
C ARG A 89 4.16 -10.13 -3.67
N TYR A 90 4.65 -10.75 -2.61
CA TYR A 90 4.24 -10.50 -1.23
C TYR A 90 5.45 -10.23 -0.32
N VAL A 91 5.18 -9.81 0.92
CA VAL A 91 6.19 -9.56 1.96
C VAL A 91 6.11 -10.66 3.01
N VAL A 92 7.25 -11.22 3.35
CA VAL A 92 7.43 -12.16 4.47
C VAL A 92 8.11 -11.40 5.60
N VAL A 93 7.61 -11.59 6.82
CA VAL A 93 8.16 -11.00 8.05
C VAL A 93 8.68 -12.11 8.94
N THR A 94 9.94 -12.01 9.35
CA THR A 94 10.64 -12.99 10.18
C THR A 94 11.16 -12.34 11.45
N LYS A 95 11.38 -13.14 12.49
CA LYS A 95 12.02 -12.68 13.73
C LYS A 95 13.53 -12.71 13.55
N VAL A 96 14.21 -11.67 14.05
CA VAL A 96 15.69 -11.59 14.14
C VAL A 96 16.16 -12.09 15.49
#